data_AF-A0A972L5R4-F1
#
_entry.id   AF-A0A972L5R4-F1
#
_cell.length_a   1.000
_cell.length_b   1.000
_cell.length_c   1.000
_cell.angle_alpha   90.00
_cell.angle_beta   90.00
_cell.angle_gamma   90.00
#
_symmetry.space_group_name_H-M   'P 1'
#
loop_
_entity.id
_entity.type
_entity.pdbx_description
1 polymer ?
#
loop_
_entity_poly.entity_id
_entity_poly.type
_entity_poly.pdbx_seq_one_letter_code
_entity_poly.pdbx_strand_id
1 'polypeptide(L)'
;MKKMETFEALLDVLQEEVRIYRSLIDLLQEEQKGLILADLEVIEEVEKKKETVYLKSKLLEESRQTLVEKICSLCGIPGEDPPLSRIIQASGGRCSVPLSACQGELRELLTTVQNLVKMNEGLVGTSLDFIRGSLSIFQHPSGQPVYSPDGQIETKEESECRVNQRA
;
A
#
# COMPACT_ATOMS: atom_id res chain seq x y z
N MET A 1 30.86 -21.67 18.08
CA MET A 1 30.92 -20.19 18.00
C MET A 1 30.12 -19.63 16.82
N LYS A 2 30.30 -20.14 15.59
CA LYS A 2 29.57 -19.66 14.38
C LYS A 2 28.03 -19.61 14.48
N LYS A 3 27.40 -20.52 15.24
CA LYS A 3 25.93 -20.56 15.39
C LYS A 3 25.37 -19.33 16.10
N MET A 4 26.05 -18.80 17.12
CA MET A 4 25.54 -17.65 17.89
C MET A 4 25.65 -16.35 17.09
N GLU A 5 26.80 -16.16 16.44
CA GLU A 5 27.08 -15.03 15.56
C GLU A 5 26.05 -14.92 14.41
N THR A 6 25.58 -16.04 13.84
CA THR A 6 24.54 -16.02 12.81
C THR A 6 23.16 -15.56 13.33
N PHE A 7 22.82 -15.83 14.59
CA PHE A 7 21.57 -15.35 15.19
C PHE A 7 21.64 -13.87 15.55
N GLU A 8 22.80 -13.38 15.98
CA GLU A 8 23.04 -11.95 16.21
C GLU A 8 22.96 -11.17 14.90
N ALA A 9 23.59 -11.66 13.82
CA ALA A 9 23.46 -11.06 12.51
C ALA A 9 22.01 -11.03 11.99
N LEU A 10 21.23 -12.09 12.25
CA LEU A 10 19.80 -12.12 11.92
C LEU A 10 19.03 -11.07 12.73
N LEU A 11 19.34 -10.92 14.01
CA LEU A 11 18.71 -9.92 14.86
C LEU A 11 18.98 -8.51 14.35
N ASP A 12 20.21 -8.20 13.94
CA ASP A 12 20.58 -6.90 13.38
C ASP A 12 19.79 -6.61 12.09
N VAL A 13 19.67 -7.60 11.20
CA VAL A 13 18.85 -7.47 9.98
C VAL A 13 17.39 -7.18 10.31
N LEU A 14 16.79 -7.91 11.25
CA LEU A 14 15.39 -7.68 11.66
C LEU A 14 15.20 -6.30 12.31
N GLN A 15 16.18 -5.80 13.06
CA GLN A 15 16.13 -4.45 13.63
C GLN A 15 16.21 -3.37 12.54
N GLU A 16 17.02 -3.58 11.50
CA GLU A 16 17.05 -2.69 10.35
C GLU A 16 15.74 -2.74 9.56
N GLU A 17 15.11 -3.91 9.39
CA GLU A 17 13.77 -4.02 8.80
C GLU A 17 12.74 -3.22 9.59
N VAL A 18 12.75 -3.31 10.92
CA VAL A 18 11.89 -2.49 11.80
C VAL A 18 12.08 -1.00 11.51
N ARG A 19 13.32 -0.53 11.35
CA ARG A 19 13.61 0.88 11.02
C ARG A 19 13.07 1.28 9.65
N ILE A 20 13.23 0.41 8.65
CA ILE A 20 12.67 0.61 7.30
C ILE A 20 11.14 0.73 7.36
N TYR A 21 10.47 -0.19 8.06
CA TYR A 21 9.01 -0.15 8.16
C TYR A 21 8.49 1.08 8.91
N ARG A 22 9.19 1.55 9.94
CA ARG A 22 8.88 2.83 10.59
C ARG A 22 9.02 4.01 9.63
N SER A 23 10.12 4.06 8.90
CA SER A 23 10.32 5.10 7.87
C SER A 23 9.24 5.04 6.80
N LEU A 24 8.78 3.84 6.41
CA LEU A 24 7.68 3.68 5.47
C LEU A 24 6.36 4.21 6.03
N ILE A 25 6.06 3.97 7.32
CA ILE A 25 4.89 4.52 7.99
C ILE A 25 4.91 6.04 7.96
N ASP A 26 6.05 6.66 8.28
CA ASP A 26 6.19 8.12 8.25
C ASP A 26 5.92 8.68 6.85
N LEU A 27 6.46 8.04 5.80
CA LEU A 27 6.20 8.41 4.41
C LEU A 27 4.73 8.24 4.02
N LEU A 28 4.07 7.16 4.45
CA LEU A 28 2.65 6.94 4.17
C LEU A 28 1.76 8.00 4.85
N GLN A 29 2.15 8.49 6.03
CA GLN A 29 1.47 9.59 6.71
C GLN A 29 1.75 10.94 6.03
N GLU A 30 2.96 11.16 5.50
CA GLU A 30 3.29 12.34 4.71
C GLU A 30 2.50 12.36 3.39
N GLU A 31 2.43 11.23 2.69
CA GLU A 31 1.57 11.04 1.51
C GLU A 31 0.10 11.34 1.84
N GLN A 32 -0.41 10.83 2.96
CA GLN A 32 -1.78 11.08 3.38
C GLN A 32 -2.07 12.58 3.50
N LYS A 33 -1.14 13.34 4.10
CA LYS A 33 -1.26 14.80 4.22
C LYS A 33 -1.22 15.48 2.85
N GLY A 34 -0.31 15.07 1.97
CA GLY A 34 -0.23 15.56 0.59
C GLY A 34 -1.53 15.31 -0.18
N LEU A 35 -2.13 14.12 -0.05
CA LEU A 35 -3.41 13.77 -0.67
C LEU A 35 -4.56 14.63 -0.15
N ILE A 36 -4.63 14.87 1.16
CA ILE A 36 -5.67 15.73 1.75
C ILE A 36 -5.56 17.17 1.25
N LEU A 37 -4.33 17.67 1.08
CA LEU A 37 -4.06 19.04 0.62
C LEU A 37 -4.04 19.19 -0.91
N ALA A 38 -4.15 18.08 -1.65
CA ALA A 38 -3.93 18.01 -3.09
C ALA A 38 -2.57 18.61 -3.53
N ASP A 39 -1.54 18.42 -2.72
CA ASP A 39 -0.19 18.93 -2.95
C ASP A 39 0.63 17.91 -3.77
N LEU A 40 0.74 18.16 -5.07
CA LEU A 40 1.43 17.26 -6.00
C LEU A 40 2.94 17.20 -5.74
N GLU A 41 3.57 18.29 -5.30
CA GLU A 41 5.01 18.31 -5.05
C GLU A 41 5.38 17.39 -3.88
N VAL A 42 4.60 17.44 -2.80
CA VAL A 42 4.75 16.55 -1.64
C VAL A 42 4.54 15.08 -2.05
N ILE A 43 3.52 14.80 -2.86
CA ILE A 43 3.24 13.43 -3.33
C ILE A 43 4.41 12.90 -4.17
N GLU A 44 4.94 13.69 -5.11
CA GLU A 44 6.08 13.30 -5.93
C GLU A 44 7.37 13.09 -5.12
N GLU A 45 7.61 13.91 -4.09
CA GLU A 45 8.77 13.75 -3.22
C GLU A 45 8.66 12.46 -2.38
N VAL A 46 7.48 12.19 -1.83
CA VAL A 46 7.22 10.97 -1.07
C VAL A 46 7.38 9.73 -1.93
N GLU A 47 6.93 9.75 -3.19
CA GLU A 47 7.07 8.61 -4.10
C GLU A 47 8.55 8.26 -4.36
N LYS A 48 9.41 9.28 -4.57
CA LYS A 48 10.86 9.08 -4.71
C LYS A 48 11.49 8.49 -3.44
N LYS A 49 11.06 8.96 -2.25
CA LYS A 49 11.54 8.43 -0.96
C LYS A 49 11.10 6.97 -0.78
N LYS A 50 9.85 6.63 -1.16
CA LYS A 50 9.32 5.25 -1.13
C LYS A 50 10.12 4.30 -2.01
N GLU A 51 10.52 4.71 -3.20
CA GLU A 51 11.37 3.89 -4.08
C GLU A 51 12.70 3.53 -3.40
N THR A 52 13.32 4.51 -2.72
CA THR A 52 14.56 4.28 -1.95
C THR A 52 14.35 3.29 -0.81
N VAL A 53 13.25 3.43 -0.07
CA VAL A 53 12.88 2.51 1.03
C VAL A 53 12.61 1.10 0.49
N TYR A 54 11.94 0.98 -0.66
CA TYR A 54 11.68 -0.29 -1.32
C TYR A 54 12.95 -1.02 -1.73
N LEU A 55 13.91 -0.32 -2.35
CA LEU A 55 15.20 -0.90 -2.74
C LEU A 55 15.98 -1.38 -1.52
N LYS A 56 16.00 -0.60 -0.43
CA LYS A 56 16.63 -1.02 0.83
C LYS A 56 15.97 -2.25 1.43
N SER A 57 14.63 -2.31 1.41
CA SER A 57 13.88 -3.47 1.90
C SER A 57 14.23 -4.74 1.13
N LYS A 58 14.41 -4.66 -0.19
CA LYS A 58 14.85 -5.82 -1.00
C LYS A 58 16.21 -6.35 -0.58
N LEU A 59 17.18 -5.46 -0.38
CA LEU A 59 18.53 -5.85 0.03
C LEU A 59 18.54 -6.52 1.41
N LEU A 60 17.74 -6.01 2.36
CA LEU A 60 17.61 -6.65 3.67
C LEU A 60 16.94 -8.02 3.58
N GLU A 61 15.90 -8.15 2.76
CA GLU A 61 15.19 -9.43 2.58
C GLU A 61 16.12 -10.50 1.99
N GLU A 62 16.96 -10.16 1.01
CA GLU A 62 17.98 -11.07 0.47
C GLU A 62 19.01 -11.49 1.53
N SER A 63 19.43 -10.54 2.38
CA SER A 63 20.33 -10.81 3.51
C SER A 63 19.69 -11.71 4.56
N ARG A 64 18.42 -11.44 4.90
CA ARG A 64 17.60 -12.24 5.81
C ARG A 64 17.48 -13.66 5.30
N GLN A 65 17.12 -13.84 4.02
CA GLN A 65 16.98 -15.15 3.39
C GLN A 65 18.28 -15.95 3.45
N THR A 66 19.40 -15.31 3.09
CA THR A 66 20.73 -15.93 3.16
C THR A 66 21.10 -16.37 4.58
N LEU A 67 20.76 -15.56 5.59
CA LEU A 67 21.01 -15.90 7.01
C LEU A 67 20.10 -17.03 7.49
N VAL A 68 18.82 -17.03 7.10
CA VAL A 68 17.86 -18.07 7.43
C VAL A 68 18.32 -19.42 6.86
N GLU A 69 18.72 -19.49 5.59
CA GLU A 69 19.23 -20.71 4.97
C GLU A 69 20.47 -21.28 5.70
N LYS A 70 21.39 -20.39 6.10
CA LYS A 70 22.55 -20.77 6.92
C LYS A 70 22.13 -21.31 8.28
N ILE A 71 21.18 -20.67 8.96
CA ILE A 71 20.68 -21.12 10.27
C ILE A 71 19.97 -22.46 10.16
N CYS A 72 19.15 -22.67 9.13
CA CYS A 72 18.47 -23.93 8.87
C CYS A 72 19.48 -25.06 8.67
N SER A 73 20.52 -24.81 7.87
CA SER A 73 21.62 -25.76 7.64
C SER A 73 22.38 -26.08 8.94
N LEU A 74 22.65 -25.09 9.79
CA LEU A 74 23.36 -25.27 11.06
C LEU A 74 22.51 -25.95 12.15
N CYS A 75 21.19 -25.76 12.13
CA CYS A 75 20.28 -26.30 13.14
C CYS A 75 19.57 -27.58 12.71
N GLY A 76 19.74 -28.01 11.45
CA GLY A 76 19.06 -29.17 10.90
C GLY A 76 17.54 -29.01 10.82
N ILE A 77 17.05 -27.79 10.56
CA ILE A 77 15.62 -27.51 10.45
C ILE A 77 15.14 -27.96 9.06
N PRO A 78 14.20 -28.92 8.96
CA PRO A 78 13.68 -29.37 7.68
C PRO A 78 12.63 -28.39 7.13
N GLY A 79 12.72 -28.09 5.83
CA GLY A 79 11.77 -27.27 5.09
C GLY A 79 12.42 -26.11 4.34
N GLU A 80 11.91 -25.83 3.14
CA GLU A 80 12.15 -24.58 2.40
C GLU A 80 11.33 -23.49 3.10
N ASP A 81 11.97 -22.41 3.56
CA ASP A 81 11.37 -21.31 4.33
C ASP A 81 10.62 -21.68 5.62
N PRO A 82 11.33 -22.11 6.68
CA PRO A 82 10.68 -22.31 7.96
C PRO A 82 10.18 -20.98 8.55
N PRO A 83 9.03 -20.99 9.25
CA PRO A 83 8.50 -19.79 9.88
C PRO A 83 9.50 -19.25 10.93
N LEU A 84 9.62 -17.93 11.01
CA LEU A 84 10.55 -17.25 11.93
C LEU A 84 10.37 -17.69 13.40
N SER A 85 9.17 -18.09 13.81
CA SER A 85 8.91 -18.67 15.13
C SER A 85 9.69 -19.96 15.41
N ARG A 86 9.88 -20.84 14.41
CA ARG A 86 10.70 -22.04 14.54
C ARG A 86 12.19 -21.69 14.66
N ILE A 87 12.63 -20.68 13.93
CA ILE A 87 14.02 -20.18 13.98
C ILE A 87 14.32 -19.61 15.38
N ILE A 88 13.38 -18.84 15.95
CA ILE A 88 13.47 -18.30 17.31
C ILE A 88 13.57 -19.42 18.35
N GLN A 89 12.77 -20.48 18.22
CA GLN A 89 12.84 -21.64 19.11
C GLN A 89 14.20 -22.36 19.01
N ALA A 90 14.77 -22.48 17.80
CA ALA A 90 16.05 -23.11 17.56
C ALA A 90 17.27 -22.27 18.03
N SER A 91 17.08 -20.95 18.21
CA SER A 91 18.14 -20.06 18.69
C SER A 91 18.58 -20.42 20.10
N GLY A 92 17.63 -20.68 21.01
CA GLY A 92 17.87 -21.01 22.42
C GLY A 92 18.64 -19.92 23.19
N GLY A 93 18.25 -19.64 24.43
CA GLY A 93 19.03 -18.72 25.29
C GLY A 93 18.87 -17.24 24.92
N ARG A 94 19.99 -16.49 24.82
CA ARG A 94 20.01 -15.00 24.86
C ARG A 94 19.35 -14.31 23.65
N CYS A 95 19.36 -14.91 22.47
CA CYS A 95 18.82 -14.27 21.26
C CYS A 95 17.31 -14.51 21.07
N SER A 96 16.72 -15.46 21.79
CA SER A 96 15.30 -15.84 21.58
C SER A 96 14.33 -14.73 21.95
N VAL A 97 14.55 -14.05 23.08
CA VAL A 97 13.73 -12.93 23.56
C VAL A 97 13.77 -11.73 22.60
N PRO A 98 14.94 -11.18 22.21
CA PRO A 98 14.99 -10.03 21.31
C PRO A 98 14.45 -10.36 19.91
N LEU A 99 14.70 -11.56 19.38
CA LEU A 99 14.12 -11.97 18.09
C LEU A 99 12.59 -12.06 18.14
N SER A 100 12.03 -12.58 19.24
CA SER A 100 10.58 -12.61 19.44
C SER A 100 9.98 -11.22 19.58
N ALA A 101 10.68 -10.28 20.22
CA ALA A 101 10.27 -8.89 20.31
C ALA A 101 10.23 -8.22 18.93
N CYS A 102 11.30 -8.35 18.14
CA CYS A 102 11.35 -7.84 16.77
C CYS A 102 10.25 -8.45 15.90
N GLN A 103 9.98 -9.76 16.03
CA GLN A 103 8.89 -10.41 15.29
C GLN A 103 7.51 -9.80 15.63
N GLY A 104 7.25 -9.55 16.91
CA GLY A 104 6.00 -8.93 17.34
C GLY A 104 5.86 -7.51 16.79
N GLU A 105 6.92 -6.72 16.93
CA GLU A 105 6.99 -5.35 16.43
C GLU A 105 6.78 -5.27 14.91
N LEU A 106 7.47 -6.11 14.12
CA LEU A 106 7.27 -6.18 12.67
C LEU A 106 5.83 -6.50 12.30
N ARG A 107 5.15 -7.39 13.04
CA ARG A 107 3.74 -7.72 12.78
C ARG A 107 2.82 -6.52 13.04
N GLU A 108 3.07 -5.76 14.10
CA GLU A 108 2.33 -4.54 14.41
C GLU A 108 2.56 -3.46 13.35
N LEU A 109 3.82 -3.26 12.93
CA LEU A 109 4.20 -2.31 11.88
C LEU A 109 3.55 -2.68 10.54
N LEU A 110 3.58 -3.95 10.13
CA LEU A 110 2.93 -4.43 8.91
C LEU A 110 1.42 -4.17 8.92
N THR A 111 0.76 -4.41 10.05
CA THR A 111 -0.67 -4.11 10.21
C THR A 111 -0.94 -2.62 10.05
N THR A 112 -0.08 -1.78 10.63
CA THR A 112 -0.17 -0.32 10.53
C THR A 112 0.02 0.16 9.09
N VAL A 113 1.03 -0.36 8.39
CA VAL A 113 1.29 -0.08 6.97
C VAL A 113 0.08 -0.45 6.12
N GLN A 114 -0.49 -1.65 6.30
CA GLN A 114 -1.67 -2.09 5.55
C GLN A 114 -2.87 -1.17 5.76
N ASN A 115 -3.08 -0.68 6.99
CA ASN A 115 -4.16 0.25 7.28
C ASN A 115 -3.92 1.62 6.60
N LEU A 116 -2.70 2.14 6.66
CA LEU A 116 -2.33 3.41 6.02
C LEU A 116 -2.48 3.34 4.50
N VAL A 117 -2.00 2.28 3.87
CA VAL A 117 -2.16 2.06 2.43
C VAL A 117 -3.64 2.06 2.03
N LYS A 118 -4.49 1.31 2.75
CA LYS A 118 -5.94 1.28 2.49
C LYS A 118 -6.59 2.66 2.64
N MET A 119 -6.18 3.45 3.64
CA MET A 119 -6.69 4.81 3.82
C MET A 119 -6.27 5.72 2.68
N ASN A 120 -5.01 5.66 2.24
CA ASN A 120 -4.51 6.48 1.13
C ASN A 120 -5.18 6.09 -0.20
N GLU A 121 -5.36 4.79 -0.46
CA GLU A 121 -6.14 4.29 -1.61
C GLU A 121 -7.57 4.85 -1.61
N GLY A 122 -8.22 4.87 -0.45
CA GLY A 122 -9.55 5.45 -0.29
C GLY A 122 -9.61 6.95 -0.57
N LEU A 123 -8.60 7.72 -0.12
CA LEU A 123 -8.50 9.16 -0.40
C LEU A 123 -8.31 9.44 -1.89
N VAL A 124 -7.43 8.68 -2.55
CA VAL A 124 -7.21 8.79 -4.00
C VAL A 124 -8.49 8.44 -4.75
N GLY A 125 -9.16 7.34 -4.40
CA GLY A 125 -10.42 6.92 -5.02
C GLY A 125 -11.51 7.99 -4.91
N THR A 126 -11.71 8.53 -3.71
CA THR A 126 -12.70 9.58 -3.46
C THR A 126 -12.41 10.84 -4.26
N SER A 127 -11.13 11.22 -4.36
CA SER A 127 -10.68 12.38 -5.14
C SER A 127 -10.95 12.20 -6.63
N LEU A 128 -10.68 11.00 -7.18
CA LEU A 128 -10.96 10.68 -8.58
C LEU A 128 -12.45 10.64 -8.88
N ASP A 129 -13.27 10.10 -7.98
CA ASP A 129 -14.73 10.07 -8.15
C ASP A 129 -15.32 11.48 -8.14
N PHE A 130 -14.79 12.37 -7.29
CA PHE A 130 -15.18 13.78 -7.29
C PHE A 130 -14.82 14.48 -8.61
N ILE A 131 -13.61 14.25 -9.14
CA ILE A 131 -13.19 14.81 -10.44
C ILE A 131 -14.09 14.28 -11.56
N ARG A 132 -14.39 12.97 -11.58
CA ARG A 132 -15.28 12.35 -12.58
C ARG A 132 -16.70 12.90 -12.50
N GLY A 133 -17.25 13.07 -11.30
CA GLY A 133 -18.56 13.67 -11.09
C GLY A 133 -18.61 15.14 -11.51
N SER A 134 -17.55 15.90 -11.25
CA SER A 134 -17.45 17.29 -11.71
C SER A 134 -17.39 17.36 -13.24
N LEU A 135 -16.59 16.49 -13.87
CA LEU A 135 -16.50 16.40 -15.32
C LEU A 135 -17.83 15.98 -15.97
N SER A 136 -18.57 15.05 -15.38
CA SER A 136 -19.86 14.63 -15.95
C SER A 136 -20.90 15.75 -15.93
N ILE A 137 -20.87 16.63 -14.92
CA ILE A 137 -21.69 17.85 -14.87
C ILE A 137 -21.30 18.81 -16.00
N PHE A 138 -20.01 19.02 -16.25
CA PHE A 138 -19.56 19.91 -17.33
C PHE A 138 -19.76 19.32 -18.74
N GLN A 139 -19.67 17.99 -18.89
CA GLN A 139 -19.85 17.29 -20.17
C GLN A 139 -21.32 17.19 -20.58
N HIS A 140 -22.23 17.22 -19.62
CA HIS A 140 -23.67 17.37 -19.87
C HIS A 140 -24.07 18.78 -19.43
N PRO A 141 -23.79 19.83 -20.24
CA PRO A 141 -24.55 21.06 -20.07
C PRO A 141 -26.00 20.64 -20.26
N SER A 142 -26.76 20.60 -19.17
CA SER A 142 -28.20 20.44 -19.20
C SER A 142 -28.68 21.33 -20.33
N GLY A 143 -29.18 20.73 -21.42
CA GLY A 143 -29.82 21.46 -22.48
C GLY A 143 -30.90 22.27 -21.79
N GLN A 144 -30.66 23.56 -21.60
CA GLN A 144 -31.64 24.41 -20.97
C GLN A 144 -32.89 24.27 -21.84
N PRO A 145 -34.07 23.95 -21.29
CA PRO A 145 -35.28 24.14 -22.05
C PRO A 145 -35.30 25.64 -22.36
N VAL A 146 -34.99 25.98 -23.61
CA VAL A 146 -35.10 27.35 -24.09
C VAL A 146 -36.57 27.69 -23.94
N TYR A 147 -36.87 28.63 -23.06
CA TYR A 147 -38.21 29.18 -22.93
C TYR A 147 -38.51 29.90 -24.25
N SER A 148 -39.20 29.23 -25.16
CA SER A 148 -39.69 29.87 -26.38
C SER A 148 -40.69 30.97 -25.97
N PRO A 149 -40.75 32.11 -26.68
CA PRO A 149 -41.66 33.21 -26.35
C PRO A 149 -43.15 32.81 -26.22
N ASP A 150 -43.53 31.65 -26.74
CA ASP A 150 -44.88 31.07 -26.68
C ASP A 150 -45.14 30.14 -25.48
N GLY A 151 -44.19 29.98 -24.56
CA GLY A 151 -44.40 29.29 -23.28
C GLY A 151 -44.58 27.76 -23.36
N GLN A 152 -44.18 27.12 -24.46
CA GLN A 152 -44.16 25.66 -24.58
C GLN A 152 -42.76 25.11 -24.30
N ILE A 153 -42.69 24.07 -23.47
CA ILE A 153 -41.46 23.33 -23.18
C ILE A 153 -41.32 22.25 -24.26
N GLU A 154 -40.47 22.47 -25.26
CA GLU A 154 -40.09 21.39 -26.16
C GLU A 154 -39.05 20.50 -25.48
N THR A 155 -39.53 19.43 -24.85
CA THR A 155 -38.68 18.28 -24.56
C THR A 155 -38.43 17.57 -25.88
N LYS A 156 -37.20 17.62 -26.36
CA LYS A 156 -36.77 16.85 -27.54
C LYS A 156 -36.75 15.37 -27.15
N GLU A 157 -37.91 14.74 -27.18
CA GLU A 157 -38.05 13.29 -27.04
C GLU A 157 -37.50 12.64 -28.30
N GLU A 158 -36.43 11.87 -28.11
CA GLU A 158 -35.92 10.90 -29.06
C GLU A 158 -37.06 9.98 -29.50
N SER A 159 -37.59 10.22 -30.70
CA SER A 159 -38.59 9.36 -31.31
C SER A 159 -37.91 8.34 -32.20
N GLU A 160 -37.24 7.37 -31.58
CA GLU A 160 -37.06 6.07 -32.21
C GLU A 160 -38.37 5.28 -32.16
N CYS A 161 -38.79 4.82 -33.34
CA CYS A 161 -39.68 3.70 -33.61
C CYS A 161 -41.20 3.97 -33.63
N ARG A 162 -41.76 4.07 -34.85
CA ARG A 162 -42.95 3.28 -35.20
C ARG A 162 -43.04 2.94 -36.71
N VAL A 163 -43.01 1.63 -36.91
CA VAL A 163 -43.20 0.80 -38.10
C VAL A 163 -44.50 1.11 -38.88
N ASN A 164 -44.42 1.09 -40.22
CA ASN A 164 -45.45 0.86 -41.26
C ASN A 164 -46.89 1.37 -41.06
N GLN A 165 -47.42 2.09 -42.06
CA GLN A 165 -48.64 1.67 -42.77
C GLN A 165 -48.81 2.35 -44.15
N ARG A 166 -49.29 1.54 -45.10
CA ARG A 166 -49.55 1.78 -46.53
C ARG A 166 -50.64 2.82 -46.79
N ALA A 167 -50.54 3.51 -47.93
CA ALA A 167 -51.63 3.69 -48.91
C ALA A 167 -51.04 3.97 -50.29
#